data_AF-A0A9P9G2E1-F1
#
_entry.id   AF-A0A9P9G2E1-F1
#
_cell.length_a   1.000
_cell.length_b   1.000
_cell.length_c   1.000
_cell.angle_alpha   90.00
_cell.angle_beta   90.00
_cell.angle_gamma   90.00
#
_symmetry.space_group_name_H-M   'P 1'
#
loop_
_entity.id
_entity.type
_entity.pdbx_description
1 polymer ?
#
loop_
_entity_poly.entity_id
_entity_poly.type
_entity_poly.pdbx_seq_one_letter_code
_entity_poly.pdbx_strand_id
1 'polypeptide(L)' 'RMREMVWAGPCSSWYKLPNGKVIVPWPGTILHYYAATEIVRWEDYEIRFENEKQKFASYGNGITREGFTLDSIPWLNHN' A
#
# COMPACT_ATOMS: atom_id res chain seq x y z
N ARG A 1 -3.77 4.54 -1.50
CA ARG A 1 -4.09 3.49 -2.50
C ARG A 1 -5.21 2.53 -2.09
N MET A 2 -5.25 2.04 -0.83
CA MET A 2 -6.22 1.01 -0.39
C MET A 2 -7.69 1.23 -0.78
N ARG A 3 -8.18 2.50 -0.82
CA ARG A 3 -9.56 2.84 -1.23
C ARG A 3 -9.92 2.42 -2.65
N GLU A 4 -8.93 2.27 -3.52
CA GLU A 4 -9.11 1.93 -4.94
C GLU A 4 -9.03 0.41 -5.19
N MET A 5 -8.67 -0.37 -4.16
CA MET A 5 -8.58 -1.82 -4.28
C MET A 5 -9.95 -2.47 -4.05
N VAL A 6 -10.15 -3.66 -4.61
CA VAL A 6 -11.39 -4.46 -4.41
C VAL A 6 -11.74 -4.66 -2.93
N TRP A 7 -10.74 -4.66 -2.06
CA TRP A 7 -10.90 -4.78 -0.61
C TRP A 7 -11.72 -3.64 0.01
N ALA A 8 -11.73 -2.45 -0.59
CA ALA A 8 -12.45 -1.28 -0.08
C ALA A 8 -13.91 -1.18 -0.56
N GLY A 9 -14.38 -2.09 -1.43
CA GLY A 9 -15.77 -2.09 -1.92
C GLY A 9 -16.83 -2.28 -0.81
N PRO A 10 -18.13 -2.18 -1.11
CA PRO A 10 -19.19 -2.26 -0.09
C PRO A 10 -19.42 -3.67 0.50
N CYS A 11 -18.65 -4.68 0.08
CA CYS A 11 -18.81 -6.07 0.52
C CYS A 11 -18.14 -6.35 1.87
N SER A 12 -18.75 -7.20 2.68
CA SER A 12 -18.12 -7.82 3.85
C SER A 12 -17.07 -8.84 3.39
N SER A 13 -15.92 -8.88 4.07
CA SER A 13 -14.87 -9.84 3.79
C SER A 13 -14.06 -10.12 5.05
N TRP A 14 -13.30 -11.22 5.05
CA TRP A 14 -12.38 -11.58 6.13
C TRP A 14 -11.33 -10.51 6.43
N TYR A 15 -11.08 -9.60 5.47
CA TYR A 15 -10.08 -8.54 5.56
C TYR A 15 -10.64 -7.20 6.03
N LYS A 16 -11.94 -7.13 6.34
CA LYS A 16 -12.64 -5.89 6.65
C LYS A 16 -13.43 -6.01 7.95
N LEU A 17 -13.28 -5.00 8.80
CA LEU A 17 -14.06 -4.87 10.03
C LEU A 17 -15.50 -4.43 9.74
N PRO A 18 -16.45 -4.66 10.67
CA PRO A 18 -17.84 -4.21 10.52
C PRO A 18 -17.99 -2.71 10.26
N ASN A 19 -17.03 -1.87 10.69
CA ASN A 19 -17.01 -0.43 10.43
C ASN A 19 -16.44 -0.05 9.05
N GLY A 20 -16.17 -1.01 8.17
CA GLY A 20 -15.65 -0.78 6.82
C GLY A 20 -14.13 -0.68 6.73
N LYS A 21 -13.40 -0.65 7.85
CA LYS A 21 -11.93 -0.54 7.84
C LYS A 21 -11.31 -1.85 7.34
N VAL A 22 -10.51 -1.75 6.28
CA VAL A 22 -9.65 -2.83 5.78
C VAL A 22 -8.41 -2.94 6.68
N ILE A 23 -8.08 -4.15 7.14
CA ILE A 23 -7.07 -4.35 8.20
C ILE A 23 -5.95 -5.34 7.87
N VAL A 24 -6.11 -6.19 6.85
CA VAL A 24 -5.13 -7.26 6.55
C VAL A 24 -4.21 -6.95 5.36
N PRO A 25 -4.72 -6.55 4.17
CA PRO A 25 -3.89 -6.42 2.99
C PRO A 25 -2.90 -5.26 3.11
N TRP A 26 -1.75 -5.40 2.43
CA TRP A 26 -0.78 -4.33 2.32
C TRP A 26 -1.36 -3.09 1.61
N PRO A 27 -1.14 -1.87 2.11
CA PRO A 27 -1.74 -0.65 1.56
C PRO A 27 -1.02 -0.09 0.31
N GLY A 28 -0.46 -0.96 -0.54
CA GLY A 28 0.24 -0.65 -1.78
C GLY A 28 0.19 -1.80 -2.79
N THR A 29 0.92 -1.70 -3.89
CA THR A 29 1.05 -2.80 -4.87
C THR A 29 1.84 -3.97 -4.29
N ILE A 30 1.75 -5.14 -4.92
CA ILE A 30 2.54 -6.30 -4.50
C ILE A 30 4.04 -6.08 -4.70
N LEU A 31 4.45 -5.35 -5.76
CA LEU A 31 5.84 -4.96 -5.96
C LEU A 31 6.33 -4.00 -4.87
N HIS A 32 5.45 -3.10 -4.39
CA HIS A 32 5.77 -2.26 -3.25
C HIS A 32 5.94 -3.07 -1.96
N TYR A 33 5.09 -4.08 -1.72
CA TYR A 33 5.28 -5.01 -0.60
C TYR A 33 6.62 -5.75 -0.69
N TYR A 34 6.93 -6.30 -1.87
CA TYR A 34 8.20 -6.98 -2.13
C TYR A 34 9.38 -6.05 -1.83
N ALA A 35 9.45 -4.89 -2.48
CA ALA A 35 10.56 -3.95 -2.29
C ALA A 35 10.71 -3.48 -0.83
N ALA A 36 9.59 -3.30 -0.12
CA ALA A 36 9.62 -2.88 1.28
C ALA A 36 10.06 -3.98 2.26
N THR A 37 9.99 -5.26 1.86
CA THR A 37 10.28 -6.41 2.72
C THR A 37 11.41 -7.32 2.19
N GLU A 38 11.98 -6.99 1.03
CA GLU A 38 13.07 -7.73 0.37
C GLU A 38 14.30 -7.85 1.28
N ILE A 39 14.61 -6.78 2.01
CA ILE A 39 15.71 -6.74 2.97
C ILE A 39 15.13 -6.45 4.35
N VAL A 40 15.46 -7.31 5.32
CA VAL A 40 15.13 -7.06 6.73
C VAL A 40 15.99 -5.90 7.23
N ARG A 41 15.35 -4.77 7.51
CA ARG A 41 15.97 -3.61 8.16
C ARG A 41 15.89 -3.75 9.67
N TRP A 42 16.96 -4.23 10.30
CA TRP A 42 16.98 -4.45 11.75
C TRP A 42 16.94 -3.15 12.55
N GLU A 43 17.41 -2.04 11.96
CA GLU A 43 17.33 -0.71 12.54
C GLU A 43 15.88 -0.23 12.77
N ASP A 44 14.91 -0.77 12.01
CA ASP A 44 13.48 -0.42 12.17
C ASP A 44 12.94 -0.76 13.57
N TYR A 45 13.62 -1.63 14.33
CA TYR A 45 13.28 -1.97 15.72
C TYR A 45 13.77 -0.94 16.75
N GLU A 46 14.72 -0.07 16.39
CA GLU A 46 15.33 0.91 17.29
C GLU A 46 14.90 2.36 16.98
N ILE A 47 14.54 2.63 15.73
CA ILE A 47 14.14 3.98 15.30
C ILE A 47 12.72 4.34 15.77
N ARG A 48 12.48 5.65 15.88
CA ARG A 48 11.17 6.22 16.22
C ARG A 48 10.58 6.93 15.02
N PHE A 49 9.25 6.94 14.93
CA PHE A 49 8.54 7.70 13.92
C PHE A 49 8.76 9.21 14.15
N GLU A 50 9.22 9.91 13.12
CA GLU A 50 9.35 11.36 13.14
C GLU A 50 7.98 12.05 13.31
N ASN A 51 6.94 11.49 12.68
CA ASN A 51 5.57 11.96 12.79
C ASN A 51 4.63 10.81 13.19
N GLU A 52 4.09 10.86 14.40
CA GLU A 52 3.18 9.83 14.91
C GLU A 52 1.85 9.74 14.13
N LYS A 53 1.43 10.81 13.46
CA LYS A 53 0.23 10.81 12.62
C LYS A 53 0.51 10.18 11.24
N GLN A 54 1.77 10.09 10.84
CA GLN A 54 2.19 9.58 9.53
C GLN A 54 3.41 8.65 9.65
N LYS A 55 3.28 7.62 10.50
CA LYS A 55 4.33 6.65 10.86
C LYS A 55 4.99 5.97 9.64
N PHE A 56 4.27 5.82 8.54
CA PHE A 56 4.74 5.13 7.34
C PHE A 56 4.93 6.08 6.15
N ALA A 57 5.31 7.34 6.41
CA ALA A 57 5.54 8.34 5.37
C ALA A 57 6.60 7.89 4.33
N SER A 58 7.62 7.14 4.78
CA SER A 58 8.68 6.61 3.92
C SER A 58 8.18 5.64 2.84
N TYR A 59 6.98 5.06 3.00
CA TYR A 59 6.37 4.16 2.01
C TYR A 59 5.66 4.90 0.87
N GLY A 60 5.67 6.24 0.91
CA GLY A 60 5.19 7.09 -0.17
C GLY A 60 3.76 6.76 -0.59
N ASN A 61 3.54 6.65 -1.90
CA ASN A 61 2.23 6.37 -2.51
C ASN A 61 1.91 4.87 -2.63
N GLY A 62 2.82 3.99 -2.22
CA GLY A 62 2.65 2.54 -2.30
C GLY A 62 2.80 1.94 -3.69
N ILE A 63 3.53 2.59 -4.60
CA ILE A 63 3.82 2.13 -5.96
C ILE A 63 5.34 2.27 -6.21
N THR A 64 5.97 1.22 -6.74
CA THR A 64 7.40 1.26 -7.11
C THR A 64 7.61 2.10 -8.36
N ARG A 65 8.86 2.49 -8.65
CA ARG A 65 9.19 3.29 -9.84
C ARG A 65 8.80 2.58 -11.15
N GLU A 66 8.89 1.27 -11.17
CA GLU A 66 8.53 0.39 -12.30
C GLU A 66 7.05 -0.03 -12.26
N GLY A 67 6.32 0.32 -11.20
CA GLY A 67 4.92 0.01 -11.03
C GLY A 67 4.02 0.92 -11.87
N PHE A 68 2.79 0.47 -12.11
CA PHE A 68 1.79 1.20 -12.89
C PHE A 68 0.47 1.35 -12.13
N THR A 69 -0.33 2.30 -12.59
CA THR A 69 -1.67 2.61 -12.05
C THR A 69 -2.70 2.57 -13.16
N LEU A 70 -4.00 2.57 -12.80
CA LEU A 70 -5.08 2.70 -13.78
C LEU A 70 -4.93 3.96 -14.66
N ASP A 71 -4.37 5.04 -14.11
CA ASP A 71 -4.14 6.30 -14.83
C ASP A 71 -2.86 6.30 -15.68
N SER A 72 -2.03 5.26 -15.59
CA SER A 72 -0.72 5.21 -16.24
C SER A 72 -0.33 3.76 -16.53
N ILE A 73 -1.03 3.17 -17.50
CA ILE A 73 -0.80 1.79 -17.95
C ILE A 73 0.16 1.86 -19.15
N PRO A 74 1.41 1.34 -19.06
CA PRO A 74 2.45 1.56 -20.09
C PRO A 74 2.11 1.10 -21.50
N TRP A 75 1.20 0.14 -21.64
CA TRP A 75 0.80 -0.45 -22.93
C TRP A 75 -0.57 0.03 -23.41
N LEU A 76 -1.22 0.95 -22.69
CA LEU A 76 -2.49 1.53 -23.08
C LEU A 76 -2.26 2.95 -23.59
N ASN A 77 -2.58 3.19 -24.87
CA ASN A 77 -2.63 4.54 -25.42
C ASN A 77 -4.04 5.09 -25.23
N HIS A 78 -4.15 6.32 -24.71
CA HIS A 78 -5.40 7.07 -24.76
C HIS A 78 -5.46 7.79 -26.12
N ASN A 79 -6.55 7.60 -26.87
CA ASN A 79 -6.83 8.34 -28.11
C ASN A 79 -7.20 9.79 -27.81
#